data_AF-A0A5P8W2D0-F1
#
_entry.id   AF-A0A5P8W2D0-F1
#
_cell.length_a   1.000
_cell.length_b   1.000
_cell.length_c   1.000
_cell.angle_alpha   90.00
_cell.angle_beta   90.00
_cell.angle_gamma   90.00
#
_symmetry.space_group_name_H-M   'P 1'
#
loop_
_entity.id
_entity.type
_entity.pdbx_description
1 polymer ?
#
loop_
_entity_poly.entity_id
_entity_poly.type
_entity_poly.pdbx_seq_one_letter_code
_entity_poly.pdbx_strand_id
1 'polypeptide(L)'
;MQVKKLWKMSSEEDVVVMDVTESPIEKPHIGQKRFFSGKQGEHTLKTQVIIHQKSSKIIFLAHGLGRIHDFRLFKTSGVRFGELLKVIAQYSSVKPKNLGKDAKFRVSTGLKLVPKILN
;
A
#
# COMPACT_ATOMS: atom_id res chain seq x y z
N MET A 1 -2.33 36.27 20.08
CA MET A 1 -1.08 35.82 19.41
C MET A 1 -0.71 34.45 19.93
N GLN A 2 -0.98 33.38 19.18
CA GLN A 2 -0.46 32.03 19.49
C GLN A 2 0.09 31.45 18.20
N VAL A 3 1.41 31.36 18.14
CA VAL A 3 2.16 30.80 17.01
C VAL A 3 1.89 29.29 17.00
N LYS A 4 1.14 28.81 16.00
CA LYS A 4 1.07 27.39 15.68
C LYS A 4 2.49 26.93 15.34
N LYS A 5 3.13 26.28 16.30
CA LYS A 5 4.49 25.73 16.16
C LYS A 5 4.46 24.64 15.09
N LEU A 6 4.86 25.02 13.88
CA LEU A 6 5.09 24.15 12.74
C LEU A 6 6.17 23.14 13.15
N TRP A 7 5.81 21.85 13.21
CA TRP A 7 6.77 20.79 13.49
C TRP A 7 7.79 20.75 12.36
N LYS A 8 8.93 21.40 12.60
CA LYS A 8 10.11 21.33 11.73
C LYS A 8 10.75 19.96 11.98
N MET A 9 10.34 18.94 11.23
CA MET A 9 11.06 17.68 11.18
C MET A 9 12.19 17.82 10.15
N SER A 10 13.39 18.14 10.63
CA SER A 10 14.61 18.10 9.83
C SER A 10 15.24 16.71 9.88
N SER A 11 14.74 15.84 9.02
CA SER A 11 15.48 14.83 8.28
C SER A 11 14.61 14.58 7.07
N GLU A 12 15.15 14.70 5.87
CA GLU A 12 14.39 14.33 4.67
C GLU A 12 14.18 12.81 4.68
N GLU A 13 13.21 12.35 5.46
CA GLU A 13 12.80 10.96 5.41
C GLU A 13 12.30 10.68 4.00
N ASP A 14 12.84 9.60 3.43
CA ASP A 14 12.46 9.16 2.11
C ASP A 14 11.14 8.38 2.26
N VAL A 15 10.05 9.00 1.80
CA VAL A 15 8.69 8.49 1.98
C VAL A 15 8.20 7.92 0.67
N VAL A 16 7.76 6.67 0.72
CA VAL A 16 7.02 6.05 -0.38
C VAL A 16 5.57 5.84 0.00
N VAL A 17 4.70 6.11 -0.97
CA VAL A 17 3.28 5.83 -0.88
C VAL A 17 3.00 4.62 -1.75
N MET A 18 2.27 3.66 -1.22
CA MET A 18 1.86 2.47 -1.94
C MET A 18 0.36 2.30 -1.86
N ASP A 19 -0.24 2.01 -3.01
CA ASP A 19 -1.65 1.68 -3.11
C ASP A 19 -1.87 0.55 -4.12
N VAL A 20 -3.02 -0.11 -4.01
CA VAL A 20 -3.47 -1.13 -4.97
C VAL A 20 -4.82 -0.71 -5.54
N THR A 21 -4.85 -0.44 -6.83
CA THR A 21 -6.06 -0.06 -7.56
C THR A 21 -6.56 -1.23 -8.40
N GLU A 22 -7.87 -1.25 -8.68
CA GLU A 22 -8.49 -2.18 -9.62
C GLU A 22 -8.95 -1.42 -10.86
N SER A 23 -8.65 -1.93 -12.04
CA SER A 23 -9.13 -1.39 -13.31
C SER A 23 -9.99 -2.43 -14.03
N PRO A 24 -11.20 -2.07 -14.48
CA PRO A 24 -12.05 -2.97 -15.24
C PRO A 24 -11.37 -3.37 -16.55
N ILE A 25 -11.62 -4.60 -16.97
CA ILE A 25 -11.19 -5.12 -18.27
C ILE A 25 -12.38 -5.74 -18.99
N GLU A 26 -12.24 -5.91 -20.30
CA GLU A 26 -13.17 -6.73 -21.06
C GLU A 26 -13.20 -8.16 -20.50
N LYS A 27 -14.39 -8.78 -20.50
CA LYS A 27 -14.62 -10.13 -20.01
C LYS A 27 -13.71 -11.11 -20.78
N PRO A 28 -12.70 -11.74 -20.14
CA PRO A 28 -11.76 -12.61 -20.84
C PRO A 28 -12.47 -13.84 -21.40
N HIS A 29 -12.04 -14.40 -22.53
CA HIS A 29 -12.62 -15.67 -23.03
C HIS A 29 -12.13 -16.89 -22.23
N ILE A 30 -10.89 -16.86 -21.73
CA ILE A 30 -10.26 -17.96 -21.01
C ILE A 30 -9.98 -17.51 -19.56
N GLY A 31 -10.30 -18.38 -18.59
CA GLY A 31 -9.92 -18.15 -17.19
C GLY A 31 -10.66 -17.01 -16.49
N GLN A 32 -11.84 -16.60 -16.95
CA GLN A 32 -12.67 -15.51 -16.38
C GLN A 32 -12.69 -15.44 -14.87
N LYS A 33 -12.92 -16.57 -14.21
CA LYS A 33 -13.03 -16.66 -12.74
C LYS A 33 -11.80 -16.10 -12.01
N ARG A 34 -10.63 -16.07 -12.65
CA ARG A 34 -9.39 -15.51 -12.09
C ARG A 34 -9.35 -13.98 -12.15
N PHE A 35 -9.99 -13.39 -13.14
CA PHE A 35 -10.07 -11.95 -13.34
C PHE A 35 -11.27 -11.34 -12.61
N PHE A 36 -12.29 -12.13 -12.29
CA PHE A 36 -13.48 -11.64 -11.59
C PHE A 36 -13.16 -11.18 -10.15
N SER A 37 -13.41 -9.90 -9.88
CA SER A 37 -13.32 -9.28 -8.56
C SER A 37 -14.65 -9.38 -7.85
N GLY A 38 -14.68 -10.07 -6.70
CA GLY A 38 -15.91 -10.21 -5.92
C GLY A 38 -16.40 -8.90 -5.30
N LYS A 39 -15.50 -7.92 -5.09
CA LYS A 39 -15.85 -6.62 -4.52
C LYS A 39 -16.44 -5.67 -5.56
N GLN A 40 -15.84 -5.63 -6.76
CA GLN A 40 -16.30 -4.76 -7.83
C GLN A 40 -17.44 -5.38 -8.64
N GLY A 41 -17.60 -6.72 -8.61
CA GLY A 41 -18.65 -7.41 -9.36
C GLY A 41 -18.35 -7.57 -10.85
N GLU A 42 -17.11 -7.32 -11.27
CA GLU A 42 -16.69 -7.34 -12.67
C GLU A 42 -15.28 -7.95 -12.84
N HIS A 43 -14.84 -8.11 -14.10
CA HIS A 43 -13.48 -8.59 -14.38
C HIS A 43 -12.51 -7.42 -14.30
N THR A 44 -11.48 -7.54 -13.45
CA THR A 44 -10.52 -6.48 -13.21
C THR A 44 -9.08 -6.99 -13.29
N LEU A 45 -8.17 -6.05 -13.51
CA LEU A 45 -6.76 -6.19 -13.17
C LEU A 45 -6.47 -5.33 -11.95
N LYS A 46 -5.65 -5.86 -11.05
CA LYS A 46 -5.12 -5.12 -9.91
C LYS A 46 -3.77 -4.55 -10.27
N THR A 47 -3.52 -3.30 -9.92
CA THR A 47 -2.22 -2.66 -10.08
C THR A 47 -1.78 -2.10 -8.74
N GLN A 48 -0.67 -2.63 -8.23
CA GLN A 48 0.05 -2.05 -7.12
C GLN A 48 0.98 -0.98 -7.67
N VAL A 49 0.89 0.24 -7.13
CA VAL A 49 1.76 1.36 -7.49
C VAL A 49 2.51 1.80 -6.26
N ILE A 50 3.83 2.01 -6.41
CA ILE A 50 4.65 2.64 -5.38
C ILE A 50 5.20 3.94 -5.95
N ILE A 51 4.97 5.03 -5.23
CA ILE A 51 5.30 6.38 -5.65
C ILE A 51 6.21 7.02 -4.60
N HIS A 52 7.27 7.66 -5.04
CA HIS A 52 8.07 8.54 -4.19
C HIS A 52 7.26 9.79 -3.88
N GLN A 53 7.00 10.07 -2.60
CA GLN A 53 6.06 11.12 -2.20
C GLN A 53 6.48 12.51 -2.69
N LYS A 54 7.77 12.86 -2.58
CA LYS A 54 8.22 14.22 -2.88
C LYS A 54 8.29 14.50 -4.37
N SER A 55 8.76 13.54 -5.15
CA SER A 55 8.93 13.74 -6.60
C SER A 55 7.75 13.27 -7.43
N SER A 56 6.73 12.66 -6.80
CA SER A 56 5.58 12.03 -7.47
C SER A 56 5.96 11.03 -8.56
N LYS A 57 7.17 10.46 -8.49
CA LYS A 57 7.67 9.50 -9.47
C LYS A 57 7.19 8.11 -9.09
N ILE A 58 6.69 7.38 -10.09
CA ILE A 58 6.41 5.94 -9.92
C ILE A 58 7.76 5.23 -9.82
N ILE A 59 8.00 4.59 -8.68
CA ILE A 59 9.21 3.79 -8.44
C ILE A 59 8.98 2.35 -8.90
N PHE A 60 7.78 1.83 -8.71
CA PHE A 60 7.50 0.42 -8.95
C PHE A 60 6.02 0.18 -9.30
N LEU A 61 5.81 -0.82 -10.17
CA LEU A 61 4.51 -1.33 -10.53
C LEU A 61 4.51 -2.86 -10.41
N ALA A 62 3.43 -3.40 -9.85
CA ALA A 62 3.13 -4.83 -9.95
C ALA A 62 1.67 -5.02 -10.34
N HIS A 63 1.40 -6.11 -11.05
CA HIS A 63 0.06 -6.42 -11.54
C HIS A 63 -0.44 -7.75 -10.97
N GLY A 64 -1.76 -7.81 -10.78
CA GLY A 64 -2.47 -8.99 -10.34
C GLY A 64 -3.80 -9.12 -11.08
N LEU A 65 -4.40 -10.30 -10.96
CA LEU A 65 -5.75 -10.55 -11.48
C LEU A 65 -6.78 -10.10 -10.44
N GLY A 66 -7.98 -9.68 -10.85
CA GLY A 66 -9.01 -9.15 -9.96
C GLY A 66 -9.37 -10.03 -8.75
N ARG A 67 -9.25 -11.35 -8.87
CA ARG A 67 -9.48 -12.29 -7.75
C ARG A 67 -8.39 -12.22 -6.65
N ILE A 68 -7.20 -11.72 -6.96
CA ILE A 68 -6.05 -11.73 -6.04
C ILE A 68 -6.21 -10.63 -4.99
N HIS A 69 -6.09 -10.96 -3.71
CA HIS A 69 -6.08 -9.97 -2.63
C HIS A 69 -4.85 -9.06 -2.66
N ASP A 70 -5.02 -7.79 -2.31
CA ASP A 70 -3.98 -6.75 -2.32
C ASP A 70 -2.72 -7.18 -1.53
N PHE A 71 -2.91 -7.84 -0.39
CA PHE A 71 -1.79 -8.34 0.42
C PHE A 71 -1.03 -9.50 -0.22
N ARG A 72 -1.72 -10.35 -0.98
CA ARG A 72 -1.06 -11.43 -1.74
C ARG A 72 -0.26 -10.82 -2.90
N LEU A 73 -0.84 -9.84 -3.61
CA LEU A 73 -0.15 -9.10 -4.67
C LEU A 73 1.14 -8.46 -4.14
N PHE A 74 1.07 -7.81 -2.98
CA PHE A 74 2.24 -7.25 -2.30
C PHE A 74 3.32 -8.30 -2.02
N LYS A 75 2.96 -9.43 -1.40
CA LYS A 75 3.92 -10.51 -1.13
C LYS A 75 4.57 -11.05 -2.40
N THR A 76 3.81 -11.22 -3.47
CA THR A 76 4.32 -11.75 -4.74
C THR A 76 5.08 -10.72 -5.56
N SER A 77 4.88 -9.42 -5.30
CA SER A 77 5.58 -8.33 -6.00
C SER A 77 7.09 -8.31 -5.73
N GLY A 78 7.56 -8.98 -4.68
CA GLY A 78 8.98 -9.06 -4.33
C GLY A 78 9.55 -7.76 -3.76
N VAL A 79 8.73 -6.72 -3.59
CA VAL A 79 9.17 -5.43 -3.02
C VAL A 79 9.62 -5.63 -1.58
N ARG A 80 10.82 -5.10 -1.30
CA ARG A 80 11.39 -5.01 0.05
C ARG A 80 11.69 -3.55 0.35
N PHE A 81 11.35 -3.10 1.55
CA PHE A 81 11.63 -1.73 1.99
C PHE A 81 12.81 -1.76 2.98
N GLY A 82 13.77 -0.87 2.81
CA GLY A 82 14.89 -0.70 3.74
C GLY A 82 14.45 -0.03 5.04
N GLU A 83 15.25 -0.18 6.09
CA GLU A 83 14.93 0.29 7.46
C GLU A 83 14.73 1.82 7.56
N LEU A 84 15.37 2.59 6.68
CA LEU A 84 15.30 4.05 6.64
C LEU A 84 14.12 4.58 5.82
N LEU A 85 13.38 3.70 5.14
CA LEU A 85 12.28 4.08 4.26
C LEU A 85 10.95 4.07 5.02
N LYS A 86 10.21 5.17 4.92
CA LYS A 86 8.86 5.24 5.47
C LYS A 86 7.84 4.90 4.41
N VAL A 87 7.02 3.88 4.70
CA VAL A 87 5.97 3.42 3.77
C VAL A 87 4.60 3.80 4.31
N ILE A 88 3.82 4.50 3.49
CA ILE A 88 2.39 4.74 3.71
C ILE A 88 1.64 3.79 2.76
N ALA A 89 0.82 2.90 3.31
CA ALA A 89 0.08 1.91 2.53
C ALA A 89 -1.37 1.79 2.99
N GLN A 90 -2.28 1.65 2.03
CA GLN A 90 -3.66 1.25 2.27
C GLN A 90 -3.89 -0.14 1.70
N TYR A 91 -4.47 -1.04 2.49
CA TYR A 91 -4.89 -2.36 2.03
C TYR A 91 -6.37 -2.55 2.37
N SER A 92 -7.16 -2.96 1.38
CA SER A 92 -8.60 -3.03 1.55
C SER A 92 -9.08 -4.26 2.34
N SER A 93 -8.19 -5.17 2.80
CA SER A 93 -8.60 -6.41 3.49
C SER A 93 -7.49 -7.15 4.27
N VAL A 94 -6.74 -6.57 5.22
CA VAL A 94 -5.97 -7.36 6.23
C VAL A 94 -5.75 -6.58 7.54
N LYS A 95 -6.01 -7.21 8.70
CA LYS A 95 -5.49 -6.78 10.02
C LYS A 95 -4.02 -7.20 10.14
N PRO A 96 -3.06 -6.28 10.31
CA PRO A 96 -1.63 -6.62 10.29
C PRO A 96 -1.25 -7.35 11.58
N LYS A 97 -1.22 -8.69 11.57
CA LYS A 97 -0.72 -9.50 12.70
C LYS A 97 0.63 -10.16 12.44
N ASN A 98 1.08 -10.24 11.18
CA ASN A 98 2.28 -11.01 10.78
C ASN A 98 3.22 -10.25 9.84
N LEU A 99 3.35 -8.92 10.00
CA LEU A 99 4.43 -8.17 9.35
C LEU A 99 5.66 -8.28 10.26
N GLY A 100 6.68 -9.02 9.81
CA GLY A 100 7.91 -9.28 10.55
C GLY A 100 8.63 -8.01 11.00
N LYS A 101 9.55 -8.17 11.96
CA LYS A 101 10.21 -7.13 12.75
C LYS A 101 11.15 -6.19 11.96
N ASP A 102 11.18 -6.30 10.63
CA ASP A 102 12.31 -5.85 9.80
C ASP A 102 12.04 -4.55 9.02
N ALA A 103 10.88 -3.93 9.23
CA ALA A 103 10.63 -2.56 8.80
C ALA A 103 9.61 -1.92 9.72
N LYS A 104 9.83 -0.66 10.12
CA LYS A 104 8.82 0.16 10.82
C LYS A 104 7.71 0.53 9.84
N PHE A 105 6.92 -0.46 9.42
CA PHE A 105 5.69 -0.23 8.69
C PHE A 105 4.72 0.51 9.61
N ARG A 106 4.55 1.81 9.38
CA ARG A 106 3.41 2.53 9.94
C ARG A 106 2.21 2.23 9.05
N VAL A 107 1.65 1.03 9.20
CA VAL A 107 0.41 0.65 8.52
C VAL A 107 -0.71 1.52 9.08
N SER A 108 -1.09 2.57 8.35
CA SER A 108 -2.33 3.30 8.61
C SER A 108 -3.50 2.49 8.05
N THR A 109 -3.76 1.30 8.60
CA THR A 109 -5.09 0.70 8.50
C THR A 109 -6.05 1.65 9.20
N GLY A 110 -7.11 2.04 8.51
CA GLY A 110 -8.03 3.12 8.88
C GLY A 110 -8.13 3.41 10.38
N LEU A 111 -7.88 4.66 10.74
CA LEU A 111 -8.18 5.28 12.04
C LEU A 111 -8.02 4.36 13.25
N LYS A 112 -6.80 4.28 13.79
CA LYS A 112 -6.56 4.29 15.23
C LYS A 112 -5.11 4.73 15.50
N LEU A 113 -4.98 6.03 15.75
CA LEU A 113 -3.91 6.55 16.59
C LEU A 113 -3.97 5.79 17.92
N VAL A 114 -2.96 4.97 18.19
CA VAL A 114 -2.67 4.56 19.56
C VAL A 114 -1.24 5.03 19.85
N PRO A 115 -1.07 6.08 20.67
CA PRO A 115 0.27 6.49 21.09
C PRO A 115 0.81 5.39 22.00
N LYS A 116 1.92 4.75 21.60
CA LYS A 116 2.72 3.99 22.56
C LYS A 116 3.78 4.92 23.13
N ILE A 117 3.54 5.26 24.38
CA ILE A 117 4.45 5.83 25.36
C ILE A 117 5.77 5.05 25.31
N LEU A 118 6.87 5.77 25.15
CA LEU A 118 8.21 5.27 25.40
C LEU A 118 8.41 5.27 26.93
N ASN A 119 8.70 4.10 27.51
CA ASN A 119 9.47 4.06 28.76
C ASN A 119 10.95 3.99 28.39
#